data_AF-A0A662AYL9-F1
#
_entry.id   AF-A0A662AYL9-F1
#
_cell.length_a   1.000
_cell.length_b   1.000
_cell.length_c   1.000
_cell.angle_alpha   90.00
_cell.angle_beta   90.00
_cell.angle_gamma   90.00
#
_symmetry.space_group_name_H-M   'P 1'
#
loop_
_entity.id
_entity.type
_entity.pdbx_description
1 polymer ?
#
loop_
_entity_poly.entity_id
_entity_poly.type
_entity_poly.pdbx_seq_one_letter_code
_entity_poly.pdbx_strand_id
1 'polypeptide(L)' 'MVLRCDDCIAYHLQQCYKHGATTNELLEVFGIANLVGGSIVIPHTRRALEFWEELNETGSAT' A
#
# COMPACT_ATOMS: atom_id res chain seq x y z
N MET A 1 -3.85 -4.22 -5.70
CA MET A 1 -5.15 -3.95 -5.04
C MET A 1 -6.36 -4.36 -5.88
N VAL A 2 -6.50 -3.93 -7.15
CA VAL A 2 -7.67 -4.28 -7.99
C VAL A 2 -7.84 -5.78 -8.27
N LEU A 3 -6.75 -6.54 -8.27
CA LEU A 3 -6.75 -8.01 -8.37
C LEU A 3 -6.84 -8.73 -7.00
N ARG A 4 -6.88 -7.98 -5.89
CA ARG A 4 -7.12 -8.52 -4.54
C ARG A 4 -6.12 -9.59 -4.06
N CYS A 5 -4.89 -9.57 -4.56
CA CYS A 5 -3.79 -10.41 -4.09
C CYS A 5 -3.01 -9.66 -2.98
N ASP A 6 -3.18 -10.05 -1.71
CA ASP A 6 -2.52 -9.38 -0.58
C ASP A 6 -1.00 -9.57 -0.58
N ASP A 7 -0.51 -10.78 -0.87
CA ASP A 7 0.93 -11.03 -0.96
C ASP A 7 1.60 -10.18 -2.05
N CYS A 8 0.93 -10.04 -3.20
CA CYS A 8 1.40 -9.18 -4.29
C CYS A 8 1.44 -7.71 -3.86
N ILE A 9 0.43 -7.25 -3.10
CA ILE A 9 0.36 -5.88 -2.59
C ILE A 9 1.51 -5.62 -1.62
N ALA A 10 1.72 -6.50 -0.64
CA ALA A 10 2.83 -6.37 0.31
C ALA A 10 4.20 -6.37 -0.40
N TYR A 11 4.40 -7.28 -1.36
CA TYR A 11 5.63 -7.33 -2.17
C TYR A 11 5.88 -6.01 -2.90
N HIS A 12 4.87 -5.46 -3.58
CA HIS A 12 5.03 -4.20 -4.30
C HIS A 12 5.20 -2.99 -3.37
N LEU A 13 4.55 -2.98 -2.20
CA LEU A 13 4.75 -1.93 -1.19
C LEU A 13 6.19 -1.92 -0.66
N GLN A 14 6.79 -3.09 -0.40
CA GLN A 14 8.21 -3.16 -0.02
C GLN A 14 9.12 -2.59 -1.11
N GLN A 15 8.81 -2.84 -2.38
CA GLN A 15 9.59 -2.28 -3.49
C GLN A 15 9.41 -0.77 -3.57
N CYS A 16 8.17 -0.25 -3.49
CA CYS A 16 7.91 1.18 -3.44
C CYS A 16 8.67 1.86 -2.28
N TYR A 17 8.66 1.25 -1.10
CA TYR A 17 9.41 1.72 0.06
C TYR A 17 10.93 1.81 -0.23
N LYS A 18 11.51 0.73 -0.77
CA LYS A 18 12.94 0.68 -1.15
C LYS A 18 13.35 1.71 -2.19
N HIS A 19 12.43 2.11 -3.07
CA HIS A 19 12.66 3.11 -4.11
C HIS A 19 12.29 4.53 -3.65
N GLY A 20 11.95 4.72 -2.37
CA GLY A 20 11.70 6.03 -1.79
C GLY A 20 10.34 6.62 -2.15
N ALA A 21 9.35 5.80 -2.50
CA ALA A 21 7.99 6.27 -2.69
C ALA A 21 7.47 6.93 -1.40
N THR A 22 6.81 8.07 -1.53
CA THR A 22 6.25 8.80 -0.40
C THR A 22 4.87 8.26 -0.03
N THR A 23 4.47 8.48 1.22
CA THR A 23 3.11 8.16 1.68
C THR A 23 2.04 8.87 0.85
N ASN A 24 2.29 10.11 0.41
CA ASN A 24 1.35 10.86 -0.43
C ASN A 24 1.14 10.17 -1.79
N GLU A 25 2.22 9.77 -2.46
CA GLU A 25 2.13 9.05 -3.74
C GLU A 25 1.36 7.73 -3.61
N LEU A 26 1.56 6.99 -2.51
CA LEU A 26 0.80 5.76 -2.28
C LEU A 26 -0.68 6.00 -2.01
N LEU A 27 -1.02 7.06 -1.27
CA LEU A 27 -2.42 7.41 -1.03
C LEU A 27 -3.14 7.78 -2.34
N GLU A 28 -2.47 8.44 -3.28
CA GLU A 28 -3.00 8.68 -4.63
C GLU A 28 -3.28 7.37 -5.39
N VAL A 29 -2.32 6.43 -5.37
CA VAL A 29 -2.49 5.11 -5.99
C VAL A 29 -3.64 4.32 -5.35
N PHE A 30 -3.78 4.38 -4.02
CA PHE A 30 -4.89 3.74 -3.33
C PHE A 30 -6.24 4.36 -3.67
N GLY A 31 -6.30 5.68 -3.86
CA GLY A 31 -7.46 6.37 -4.37
C GLY A 31 -7.90 5.85 -5.74
N ILE A 32 -6.97 5.73 -6.69
CA ILE A 32 -7.23 5.18 -8.03
C ILE A 32 -7.72 3.72 -7.93
N ALA A 33 -7.06 2.90 -7.10
CA ALA A 33 -7.43 1.50 -6.94
C ALA A 33 -8.81 1.29 -6.30
N ASN A 34 -9.20 2.14 -5.34
CA ASN A 34 -10.53 2.12 -4.73
C ASN A 34 -11.60 2.61 -5.72
N LEU A 35 -11.29 3.61 -6.54
CA LEU A 35 -12.19 4.10 -7.58
C LEU A 35 -12.46 3.04 -8.64
N VAL A 36 -11.40 2.39 -9.15
CA VAL A 36 -11.50 1.38 -10.23
C VAL A 36 -12.02 0.04 -9.71
N GLY A 37 -11.56 -0.39 -8.53
CA GLY A 37 -11.91 -1.69 -7.98
C GLY A 37 -13.18 -1.70 -7.12
N GLY A 38 -13.72 -0.53 -6.78
CA GLY A 38 -14.91 -0.39 -5.94
C GLY A 38 -14.70 -0.78 -4.48
N SER A 39 -15.80 -0.86 -3.73
CA SER A 39 -15.79 -1.10 -2.28
C SER A 39 -15.17 -2.44 -1.86
N ILE A 40 -15.13 -3.43 -2.76
CA ILE A 40 -14.50 -4.74 -2.50
C ILE A 40 -12.98 -4.65 -2.29
N VAL A 41 -12.35 -3.55 -2.71
CA VAL A 41 -10.92 -3.32 -2.50
C VAL A 41 -10.61 -2.76 -1.12
N ILE A 42 -11.59 -2.17 -0.42
CA ILE A 42 -11.39 -1.51 0.89
C ILE A 42 -10.66 -2.40 1.91
N PRO A 43 -10.98 -3.70 2.09
CA PRO A 43 -10.25 -4.56 3.04
C PRO A 43 -8.78 -4.75 2.68
N HIS A 44 -8.46 -4.77 1.39
CA HIS A 44 -7.08 -4.88 0.89
C HIS A 44 -6.34 -3.56 1.09
N THR A 45 -6.99 -2.43 0.84
CA THR A 45 -6.43 -1.09 1.09
C THR A 45 -6.13 -0.86 2.57
N ARG A 46 -6.99 -1.32 3.48
CA ARG A 46 -6.73 -1.24 4.92
C ARG A 46 -5.46 -2.02 5.30
N ARG A 47 -5.36 -3.28 4.90
CA ARG A 47 -4.16 -4.10 5.18
C ARG A 47 -2.89 -3.54 4.53
N ALA A 48 -3.03 -2.98 3.33
CA ALA A 48 -1.94 -2.31 2.62
C ALA A 48 -1.41 -1.09 3.38
N LEU A 49 -2.30 -0.29 3.97
CA LEU A 49 -1.94 0.86 4.81
C LEU A 49 -1.26 0.42 6.11
N GLU A 50 -1.82 -0.56 6.81
CA GLU A 50 -1.22 -1.12 8.04
C GLU A 50 0.22 -1.60 7.77
N PHE A 51 0.42 -2.36 6.69
CA PHE A 51 1.74 -2.82 6.29
C PHE A 51 2.68 -1.67 5.88
N TRP A 52 2.16 -0.62 5.23
CA TRP A 52 2.96 0.55 4.87
C TRP A 52 3.41 1.34 6.10
N GLU A 53 2.55 1.46 7.11
CA GLU A 53 2.88 2.10 8.39
C GLU A 53 4.00 1.31 9.10
N GLU A 54 3.89 -0.02 9.18
CA GLU A 54 4.93 -0.89 9.74
C GLU A 54 6.31 -0.70 9.06
N LEU A 55 6.33 -0.55 7.72
CA LEU A 55 7.56 -0.29 6.97
C LEU A 55 8.18 1.07 7.33
N ASN A 56 7.36 2.10 7.50
CA ASN A 56 7.83 3.44 7.89
C ASN A 56 8.28 3.50 9.35
N GLU A 57 7.62 2.79 10.26
CA GLU A 57 8.03 2.69 11.66
C GLU A 57 9.37 1.96 11.78
N THR A 58 9.55 0.84 11.06
CA THR A 58 10.80 0.06 11.04
C THR A 58 11.98 0.85 10.47
N GLY A 59 11.74 1.74 9.50
CA GLY A 59 12.77 2.62 8.94
C GLY A 59 13.23 3.77 9.84
N SER A 60 12.53 4.03 10.94
CA SER A 60 12.88 5.10 11.89
C SER A 60 13.91 4.70 12.95
N ALA A 61 14.40 3.45 12.92
CA ALA A 61 15.33 2.89 13.92
C ALA A 61 16.83 3.05 13.58
N THR A 62 17.21 4.09 12.84
CA THR A 62 18.62 4.44 12.57
C THR A 62 18.92 5.88 12.92
#